data_AF-A0A358GFT2-F1
#
_entry.id   AF-A0A358GFT2-F1
#
_cell.length_a   1.000
_cell.length_b   1.000
_cell.length_c   1.000
_cell.angle_alpha   90.00
_cell.angle_beta   90.00
_cell.angle_gamma   90.00
#
_symmetry.space_group_name_H-M   'P 1'
#
loop_
_entity.id
_entity.type
_entity.pdbx_description
1 polymer ?
#
loop_
_entity_poly.entity_id
_entity_poly.type
_entity_poly.pdbx_seq_one_letter_code
_entity_poly.pdbx_strand_id
1 'polypeptide(L)'
;MYSLAKQLAGRMKAIMEIESEIAEAERESEHQGEKLVRDLEQKRSDLIKTFSRDELLVIKTVMKVGRSERGYRYHFNSNEIEIINLPIELNNHELMQKYSYYLVHKTKQELAHGIEYYTAVSEQLKEGMEILKL
;
A
#
# COMPACT_ATOMS: atom_id res chain seq x y z
N MET A 1 -0.65 -16.49 6.92
CA MET A 1 -0.66 -15.25 6.11
C MET A 1 -1.73 -14.27 6.55
N TYR A 2 -3.03 -14.59 6.50
CA TYR A 2 -4.10 -13.68 6.93
C TYR A 2 -4.00 -13.24 8.42
N SER A 3 -3.61 -14.16 9.32
CA SER A 3 -3.32 -13.81 10.72
C SER A 3 -2.22 -12.74 10.85
N LEU A 4 -1.14 -12.88 10.08
CA LEU A 4 -0.05 -11.90 10.04
C LEU A 4 -0.54 -10.56 9.46
N ALA A 5 -1.46 -10.57 8.48
CA ALA A 5 -2.07 -9.34 7.96
C ALA A 5 -2.84 -8.57 9.05
N LYS A 6 -3.58 -9.27 9.92
CA LYS A 6 -4.23 -8.64 11.08
C LYS A 6 -3.23 -8.02 12.05
N GLN A 7 -2.14 -8.72 12.34
CA GLN A 7 -1.09 -8.21 13.22
C GLN A 7 -0.39 -6.97 12.63
N LEU A 8 -0.29 -6.90 11.30
CA LEU A 8 0.34 -5.79 10.58
C LEU A 8 -0.60 -4.60 10.32
N ALA A 9 -1.89 -4.69 10.66
CA ALA A 9 -2.87 -3.64 10.34
C ALA A 9 -2.45 -2.25 10.83
N GLY A 10 -1.96 -2.13 12.07
CA GLY A 10 -1.46 -0.86 12.60
C GLY A 10 -0.23 -0.33 11.85
N ARG A 11 0.66 -1.22 11.40
CA ARG A 11 1.85 -0.84 10.63
C ARG A 11 1.51 -0.44 9.20
N MET A 12 0.49 -1.05 8.59
CA MET A 12 -0.03 -0.63 7.28
C MET A 12 -0.68 0.76 7.35
N LYS A 13 -1.43 1.05 8.42
CA LYS A 13 -1.97 2.40 8.68
C LYS A 13 -0.86 3.43 8.82
N ALA A 14 0.21 3.12 9.56
CA ALA A 14 1.36 4.01 9.69
C ALA A 14 2.04 4.32 8.33
N ILE A 15 2.12 3.34 7.41
CA ILE A 15 2.59 3.60 6.04
C ILE A 15 1.67 4.60 5.34
N MET A 16 0.35 4.36 5.38
CA MET A 16 -0.65 5.24 4.74
C MET A 16 -0.65 6.67 5.31
N GLU A 17 -0.43 6.81 6.62
CA GLU A 17 -0.30 8.11 7.29
C GLU A 17 0.90 8.89 6.74
N ILE A 18 2.07 8.26 6.63
CA ILE A 18 3.26 8.92 6.07
C ILE A 18 3.06 9.31 4.60
N GLU A 19 2.44 8.44 3.79
CA GLU A 19 2.10 8.77 2.40
C GLU A 19 1.13 9.96 2.30
N SER A 20 0.19 10.08 3.23
CA SER A 20 -0.75 11.21 3.29
C SER A 20 -0.02 12.50 3.68
N GLU A 21 0.88 12.43 4.67
CA GLU A 21 1.75 13.55 5.08
C GLU A 21 2.62 14.02 3.88
N ILE A 22 3.17 13.09 3.08
CA ILE A 22 3.94 13.41 1.87
C ILE A 22 3.05 14.14 0.86
N ALA A 23 1.88 13.59 0.55
CA ALA A 23 0.97 14.19 -0.43
C ALA A 23 0.43 15.56 0.01
N GLU A 24 0.32 15.83 1.31
CA GLU A 24 0.02 17.16 1.87
C GLU A 24 1.21 18.11 1.71
N ALA A 25 2.41 17.68 2.10
CA ALA A 25 3.62 18.49 1.98
C ALA A 25 3.96 18.85 0.51
N GLU A 26 3.71 17.96 -0.45
CA GLU A 26 3.88 18.23 -1.88
C GLU A 26 2.93 19.32 -2.41
N ARG A 27 1.76 19.50 -1.79
CA ARG A 27 0.81 20.56 -2.15
C ARG A 27 1.22 21.93 -1.63
N GLU A 28 2.03 21.98 -0.58
CA GLU A 28 2.55 23.22 0.03
C GLU A 28 3.80 23.67 -0.75
N SER A 29 3.60 24.50 -1.78
CA SER A 29 4.58 24.83 -2.83
C SER A 29 5.73 25.79 -2.41
N GLU A 30 6.29 25.65 -1.22
CA GLU A 30 7.42 26.47 -0.75
C GLU A 30 8.69 25.63 -0.58
N HIS A 31 9.88 26.24 -0.62
CA HIS A 31 11.17 25.54 -0.40
C HIS A 31 11.23 24.74 0.93
N GLN A 32 10.37 25.07 1.90
CA GLN A 32 10.22 24.29 3.13
C GLN A 32 9.52 22.93 2.89
N GLY A 33 8.61 22.86 1.92
CA GLY A 33 7.92 21.63 1.50
C GLY A 33 8.88 20.59 0.93
N GLU A 34 9.86 20.98 0.10
CA GLU A 34 10.84 20.03 -0.47
C GLU A 34 11.68 19.33 0.60
N LYS A 35 12.09 20.06 1.64
CA LYS A 35 12.85 19.47 2.76
C LYS A 35 11.96 18.54 3.58
N LEU A 36 10.74 18.96 3.88
CA LEU A 36 9.76 18.17 4.62
C LEU A 36 9.43 16.86 3.89
N VAL A 37 9.19 16.91 2.58
CA VAL A 37 8.95 15.74 1.73
C VAL A 37 10.12 14.75 1.86
N ARG A 38 11.36 15.21 1.71
CA ARG A 38 12.54 14.33 1.85
C ARG A 38 12.64 13.68 3.23
N ASP A 39 12.37 14.42 4.29
CA ASP A 39 12.38 13.89 5.66
C ASP A 39 11.28 12.82 5.85
N LEU A 40 10.10 13.02 5.25
CA LEU A 40 8.99 12.06 5.27
C LEU A 40 9.27 10.82 4.40
N GLU A 41 9.84 10.98 3.22
CA GLU A 41 10.27 9.86 2.37
C GLU A 41 11.33 9.00 3.06
N GLN A 42 12.26 9.63 3.79
CA GLN A 42 13.25 8.94 4.60
C GLN A 42 12.58 8.18 5.76
N LYS A 43 11.66 8.82 6.49
CA LYS A 43 10.84 8.19 7.55
C LYS A 43 10.09 6.96 7.01
N ARG A 44 9.49 7.05 5.83
CA ARG A 44 8.85 5.92 5.13
C ARG A 44 9.85 4.81 4.84
N SER A 45 10.98 5.12 4.23
CA SER A 45 12.00 4.12 3.89
C SER A 45 12.52 3.41 5.13
N ASP A 46 12.77 4.15 6.22
CA ASP A 46 13.25 3.57 7.46
C ASP A 46 12.20 2.67 8.11
N LEU A 47 10.93 3.08 8.12
CA LEU A 47 9.83 2.19 8.52
C LEU A 47 9.81 0.91 7.66
N ILE A 48 9.92 1.03 6.34
CA ILE A 48 9.88 -0.11 5.42
C ILE A 48 11.05 -1.09 5.65
N LYS A 49 12.24 -0.59 5.97
CA LYS A 49 13.42 -1.43 6.26
C LYS A 49 13.24 -2.30 7.51
N THR A 50 12.46 -1.84 8.49
CA THR A 50 12.20 -2.59 9.73
C THR A 50 11.36 -3.85 9.54
N PHE A 51 10.64 -3.99 8.43
CA PHE A 51 9.86 -5.21 8.17
C PHE A 51 10.77 -6.37 7.74
N SER A 52 10.39 -7.58 8.15
CA SER A 52 10.91 -8.82 7.58
C SER A 52 10.39 -9.02 6.14
N ARG A 53 11.00 -9.94 5.41
CA ARG A 53 10.54 -10.30 4.06
C ARG A 53 9.08 -10.78 4.07
N ASP A 54 8.69 -11.60 5.04
CA ASP A 54 7.35 -12.19 5.10
C ASP A 54 6.30 -11.13 5.45
N GLU A 55 6.66 -10.16 6.30
CA GLU A 55 5.78 -9.02 6.57
C GLU A 55 5.60 -8.16 5.30
N LEU A 56 6.67 -7.85 4.56
CA LEU A 56 6.57 -7.12 3.29
C LEU A 56 5.76 -7.89 2.24
N LEU A 57 5.90 -9.22 2.20
CA LEU A 57 5.09 -10.07 1.32
C LEU A 57 3.60 -9.94 1.65
N VAL A 58 3.25 -9.95 2.94
CA VAL A 58 1.87 -9.75 3.39
C VAL A 58 1.35 -8.37 3.02
N ILE A 59 2.10 -7.31 3.32
CA ILE A 59 1.71 -5.93 2.99
C ILE A 59 1.49 -5.78 1.47
N LYS A 60 2.42 -6.30 0.65
CA LYS A 60 2.26 -6.31 -0.80
C LYS A 60 1.07 -7.14 -1.29
N THR A 61 0.75 -8.23 -0.60
CA THR A 61 -0.42 -9.04 -0.92
C THR A 61 -1.71 -8.28 -0.64
N VAL A 62 -1.80 -7.56 0.50
CA VAL A 62 -2.94 -6.69 0.83
C VAL A 62 -3.11 -5.61 -0.25
N MET A 63 -2.03 -4.94 -0.66
CA MET A 63 -2.07 -3.97 -1.78
C MET A 63 -2.61 -4.60 -3.06
N LYS A 64 -2.16 -5.82 -3.41
CA LYS A 64 -2.63 -6.52 -4.61
C LYS A 64 -4.11 -6.86 -4.54
N VAL A 65 -4.63 -7.23 -3.37
CA VAL A 65 -6.07 -7.42 -3.16
C VAL A 65 -6.82 -6.13 -3.46
N GLY A 66 -6.42 -5.02 -2.83
CA GLY A 66 -7.06 -3.72 -3.06
C GLY A 66 -7.06 -3.30 -4.53
N ARG A 67 -5.91 -3.45 -5.19
CA ARG A 67 -5.76 -3.13 -6.63
C ARG A 67 -6.58 -4.03 -7.56
N SER A 68 -6.73 -5.30 -7.24
CA SER A 68 -7.19 -6.29 -8.22
C SER A 68 -8.65 -6.68 -8.06
N GLU A 69 -9.21 -6.50 -6.86
CA GLU A 69 -10.61 -6.78 -6.52
C GLU A 69 -11.47 -5.49 -6.57
N ARG A 70 -10.92 -4.43 -7.19
CA ARG A 70 -11.57 -3.16 -7.51
C ARG A 70 -11.35 -2.81 -8.97
N GLY A 71 -12.35 -2.20 -9.59
CA GLY A 71 -12.16 -1.48 -10.85
C GLY A 71 -11.63 -0.07 -10.57
N TYR A 72 -10.77 0.44 -11.45
CA TYR A 72 -10.24 1.80 -11.34
C TYR A 72 -10.49 2.54 -12.66
N ARG A 73 -11.06 3.75 -12.56
CA ARG A 73 -11.17 4.68 -13.69
C ARG A 73 -10.31 5.91 -13.42
N TYR A 74 -9.41 6.17 -14.35
CA TYR A 74 -8.52 7.34 -14.33
C TYR A 74 -9.07 8.40 -15.27
N HIS A 75 -9.21 9.63 -14.79
CA HIS A 75 -9.69 10.75 -15.59
C HIS A 75 -8.50 11.51 -16.19
N PHE A 76 -8.49 11.72 -17.51
CA PHE A 76 -7.33 12.28 -18.24
C PHE A 76 -6.89 13.69 -17.76
N ASN A 77 -7.79 14.46 -17.13
CA ASN A 77 -7.56 15.83 -16.68
C ASN A 77 -7.64 16.01 -15.16
N SER A 78 -7.59 14.92 -14.38
CA SER A 78 -7.73 14.98 -12.91
C SER A 78 -6.88 13.91 -12.25
N ASN A 79 -6.34 14.21 -11.07
CA ASN A 79 -5.72 13.21 -10.20
C ASN A 79 -6.77 12.36 -9.46
N GLU A 80 -8.06 12.61 -9.68
CA GLU A 80 -9.14 11.80 -9.12
C GLU A 80 -9.16 10.41 -9.76
N ILE A 81 -9.25 9.41 -8.87
CA ILE A 81 -9.38 8.00 -9.22
C ILE A 81 -10.76 7.55 -8.74
N GLU A 82 -11.62 7.15 -9.67
CA GLU A 82 -12.91 6.55 -9.34
C GLU A 82 -12.71 5.04 -9.08
N ILE A 83 -13.13 4.59 -7.89
CA ILE A 83 -13.08 3.20 -7.47
C ILE A 83 -14.45 2.56 -7.76
N ILE A 84 -14.43 1.51 -8.58
CA ILE A 84 -15.63 0.73 -8.96
C ILE A 84 -15.65 -0.53 -8.11
N ASN A 85 -16.67 -0.65 -7.27
CA ASN A 85 -16.89 -1.82 -6.43
C ASN A 85 -17.42 -2.99 -7.26
N LEU A 86 -16.67 -4.09 -7.26
CA LEU A 86 -17.05 -5.34 -7.92
C LEU A 86 -17.45 -6.38 -6.86
N PRO A 87 -18.35 -7.32 -7.19
CA PRO A 87 -18.62 -8.47 -6.33
C PRO A 87 -17.33 -9.26 -6.08
N ILE A 88 -17.08 -9.60 -4.82
CA ILE A 88 -15.93 -10.40 -4.41
C ILE A 88 -16.43 -11.79 -4.01
N GLU A 89 -16.03 -12.80 -4.78
CA GLU A 89 -16.49 -14.17 -4.60
C GLU A 89 -15.63 -14.96 -3.61
N LEU A 90 -14.36 -14.58 -3.46
CA LEU A 90 -13.37 -15.28 -2.63
C LEU A 90 -13.37 -14.75 -1.21
N ASN A 91 -13.14 -15.64 -0.25
CA ASN A 91 -12.98 -15.25 1.15
C ASN A 91 -11.57 -14.68 1.43
N ASN A 92 -11.40 -14.08 2.61
CA ASN A 92 -10.15 -13.41 2.99
C ASN A 92 -8.90 -14.31 2.93
N HIS A 93 -9.03 -15.60 3.26
CA HIS A 93 -7.91 -16.54 3.19
C HIS A 93 -7.55 -16.88 1.75
N GLU A 94 -8.57 -17.12 0.91
CA GLU A 94 -8.41 -17.42 -0.51
C GLU A 94 -7.80 -16.24 -1.26
N LEU A 95 -8.23 -15.01 -0.97
CA LEU A 95 -7.66 -13.79 -1.53
C LEU A 95 -6.17 -13.65 -1.19
N MET A 96 -5.81 -13.81 0.07
CA MET A 96 -4.41 -13.76 0.50
C MET A 96 -3.56 -14.84 -0.17
N GLN A 97 -4.10 -16.05 -0.34
CA GLN A 97 -3.39 -17.13 -1.02
C GLN A 97 -3.22 -16.84 -2.52
N LYS A 98 -4.29 -16.45 -3.22
CA LYS A 98 -4.28 -16.10 -4.64
C LYS A 98 -3.24 -15.04 -4.96
N TYR A 99 -3.23 -13.94 -4.21
CA TYR A 99 -2.38 -12.80 -4.56
C TYR A 99 -0.94 -12.93 -4.07
N SER A 100 -0.70 -13.66 -2.98
CA SER A 100 0.67 -13.94 -2.52
C SER A 100 1.42 -14.91 -3.42
N TYR A 101 0.71 -15.79 -4.14
CA TYR A 101 1.29 -16.70 -5.13
C TYR A 101 2.17 -15.97 -6.14
N TYR A 102 1.75 -14.78 -6.61
CA TYR A 102 2.51 -13.97 -7.56
C TYR A 102 3.72 -13.24 -6.98
N LEU A 103 3.89 -13.27 -5.66
CA LEU A 103 4.89 -12.50 -4.92
C LEU A 103 5.88 -13.39 -4.17
N VAL A 104 5.58 -14.69 -4.03
CA VAL A 104 6.37 -15.62 -3.19
C VAL A 104 7.83 -15.75 -3.64
N HIS A 105 8.15 -15.46 -4.91
CA HIS A 105 9.51 -15.51 -5.45
C HIS A 105 10.30 -14.22 -5.25
N LYS A 106 9.66 -13.14 -4.80
CA LYS A 106 10.29 -11.84 -4.64
C LYS A 106 11.22 -11.80 -3.44
N THR A 107 12.33 -11.08 -3.59
CA THR A 107 13.28 -10.79 -2.52
C THR A 107 12.73 -9.72 -1.56
N LYS A 108 13.35 -9.57 -0.38
CA LYS A 108 13.00 -8.50 0.57
C LYS A 108 13.11 -7.12 -0.10
N GLN A 109 14.18 -6.90 -0.85
CA GLN A 109 14.49 -5.65 -1.53
C GLN A 109 13.45 -5.33 -2.62
N GLU A 110 13.07 -6.31 -3.45
CA GLU A 110 12.04 -6.08 -4.47
C GLU A 110 10.67 -5.76 -3.86
N LEU A 111 10.31 -6.41 -2.75
CA LEU A 111 9.06 -6.13 -2.04
C LEU A 111 9.06 -4.73 -1.42
N ALA A 112 10.15 -4.37 -0.73
CA ALA A 112 10.36 -3.05 -0.12
C ALA A 112 10.31 -1.94 -1.17
N HIS A 113 11.09 -2.06 -2.24
CA HIS A 113 11.11 -1.10 -3.35
C HIS A 113 9.73 -0.89 -3.95
N GLY A 114 8.96 -1.98 -4.12
CA GLY A 114 7.60 -1.88 -4.60
C GLY A 114 6.68 -1.07 -3.68
N ILE A 115 6.93 -1.00 -2.38
CA ILE A 115 6.14 -0.18 -1.44
C ILE A 115 6.69 1.24 -1.41
N GLU A 116 8.01 1.43 -1.42
CA GLU A 116 8.64 2.75 -1.30
C GLU A 116 8.36 3.68 -2.48
N TYR A 117 8.33 3.18 -3.72
CA TYR A 117 8.35 4.03 -4.92
C TYR A 117 7.09 3.91 -5.77
N TYR A 118 6.03 3.29 -5.25
CA TYR A 118 4.81 3.07 -6.01
C TYR A 118 3.75 4.10 -5.65
N THR A 119 3.21 4.78 -6.65
CA THR A 119 2.41 6.00 -6.47
C THR A 119 1.02 5.80 -5.87
N ALA A 120 0.52 4.55 -5.77
CA ALA A 120 -0.83 4.25 -5.29
C ALA A 120 -0.82 3.34 -4.05
N VAL A 121 0.20 3.48 -3.19
CA VAL A 121 0.37 2.63 -2.00
C VAL A 121 -0.79 2.81 -1.03
N SER A 122 -1.16 4.04 -0.73
CA SER A 122 -2.21 4.37 0.22
C SER A 122 -3.58 3.85 -0.20
N GLU A 123 -3.98 4.11 -1.45
CA GLU A 123 -5.28 3.67 -1.97
C GLU A 123 -5.36 2.15 -2.00
N GLN A 124 -4.31 1.48 -2.47
CA GLN A 124 -4.31 0.02 -2.57
C GLN A 124 -4.25 -0.66 -1.21
N LEU A 125 -3.52 -0.10 -0.24
CA LEU A 125 -3.56 -0.59 1.14
C LEU A 125 -4.93 -0.38 1.76
N LYS A 126 -5.51 0.82 1.62
CA LYS A 126 -6.83 1.15 2.14
C LYS A 126 -7.88 0.16 1.64
N GLU A 127 -8.01 0.02 0.32
CA GLU A 127 -8.98 -0.89 -0.29
C GLU A 127 -8.69 -2.35 0.08
N GLY A 128 -7.42 -2.76 0.09
CA GLY A 128 -7.02 -4.11 0.46
C GLY A 128 -7.40 -4.44 1.90
N MET A 129 -7.18 -3.51 2.83
CA MET A 129 -7.56 -3.66 4.23
C MET A 129 -9.07 -3.71 4.42
N GLU A 130 -9.83 -2.87 3.70
CA GLU A 130 -11.30 -2.87 3.75
C GLU A 130 -11.88 -4.20 3.27
N ILE A 131 -11.42 -4.69 2.12
CA ILE A 131 -11.84 -5.98 1.54
C ILE A 131 -11.55 -7.13 2.50
N LEU A 132 -10.36 -7.12 3.11
CA LEU A 132 -9.89 -8.18 4.00
C LEU A 132 -10.38 -8.03 5.45
N LYS A 133 -11.12 -6.97 5.77
CA LYS A 133 -11.66 -6.66 7.11
C LYS A 133 -10.55 -6.63 8.18
N LEU A 134 -9.50 -5.84 7.91
CA LEU A 134 -8.29 -5.68 8.74
C LEU A 134 -8.31 -4.42 9.62
#